data_AF-A0A968S4D0-F1
#
_entry.id   AF-A0A968S4D0-F1
#
_cell.length_a   1.000
_cell.length_b   1.000
_cell.length_c   1.000
_cell.angle_alpha   90.00
_cell.angle_beta   90.00
_cell.angle_gamma   90.00
#
_symmetry.space_group_name_H-M   'P 1'
#
loop_
_entity.id
_entity.type
_entity.pdbx_description
1 polymer ?
#
loop_
_entity_poly.entity_id
_entity_poly.type
_entity_poly.pdbx_seq_one_letter_code
_entity_poly.pdbx_strand_id
1 'polypeptide(L)'
;MEINPLGVDEAGRVMALDGKITVNDRAIARHSDLLALRAEADPAASLVVPCWLDSSAAGGGIGIICNSGALALATGDALAQAQQPPMACYLVGISPQGQRLEASQLLAQLDATLYQRSPLGS
;
A
#
# COMPACT_ATOMS: atom_id res chain seq x y z
N MET A 1 -5.33 -9.84 -15.27
CA MET A 1 -5.16 -11.29 -15.43
C MET A 1 -3.91 -11.49 -16.26
N GLU A 2 -3.03 -12.35 -15.79
CA GLU A 2 -1.80 -12.75 -16.44
C GLU A 2 -1.79 -14.28 -16.53
N ILE A 3 -1.36 -14.83 -17.66
CA ILE A 3 -1.16 -16.27 -17.85
C ILE A 3 0.30 -16.45 -18.22
N ASN A 4 1.06 -17.13 -17.37
CA ASN A 4 2.48 -17.35 -17.58
C ASN A 4 2.97 -18.57 -16.78
N PRO A 5 3.36 -19.69 -17.44
CA PRO A 5 3.48 -19.84 -18.89
C PRO A 5 2.15 -20.18 -19.59
N LEU A 6 2.05 -19.74 -20.85
CA LEU A 6 1.03 -20.19 -21.79
C LEU A 6 1.61 -21.37 -22.60
N GLY A 7 1.00 -22.54 -22.46
CA GLY A 7 1.43 -23.77 -23.14
C GLY A 7 0.69 -24.01 -24.45
N VAL A 8 1.31 -24.81 -25.32
CA VAL A 8 0.68 -25.39 -26.52
C VAL A 8 0.96 -26.88 -26.50
N ASP A 9 -0.08 -27.69 -26.63
CA ASP A 9 0.06 -29.15 -26.68
C ASP A 9 0.44 -29.67 -28.08
N GLU A 10 0.70 -30.97 -28.21
CA GLU A 10 1.10 -31.61 -29.46
C GLU A 10 0.03 -31.50 -30.58
N ALA A 11 -1.24 -31.27 -30.21
CA ALA A 11 -2.34 -31.04 -31.15
C ALA A 11 -2.50 -29.56 -31.53
N GLY A 12 -1.63 -28.68 -31.06
CA GLY A 12 -1.67 -27.23 -31.31
C GLY A 12 -2.69 -26.48 -30.45
N ARG A 13 -3.21 -27.08 -29.38
CA ARG A 13 -4.20 -26.43 -28.50
C ARG A 13 -3.51 -25.59 -27.44
N VAL A 14 -4.01 -24.37 -27.24
CA VAL A 14 -3.49 -23.41 -26.26
C VAL A 14 -4.03 -23.72 -24.87
N MET A 15 -3.16 -23.72 -23.86
CA MET A 15 -3.49 -24.04 -22.47
C MET A 15 -2.84 -23.04 -21.51
N ALA A 16 -3.58 -22.60 -20.49
CA ALA A 16 -3.01 -21.85 -19.38
C ALA A 16 -2.39 -22.82 -18.37
N LEU A 17 -1.06 -22.81 -18.21
CA LEU A 17 -0.37 -23.70 -17.28
C LEU A 17 -0.26 -23.08 -15.89
N ASP A 18 -0.07 -21.76 -15.83
CA ASP A 18 -0.14 -20.97 -14.61
C ASP A 18 -0.68 -19.57 -14.94
N GLY A 19 -1.26 -18.90 -13.95
CA GLY A 19 -1.80 -17.57 -14.13
C GLY A 19 -2.11 -16.86 -12.83
N LYS A 20 -1.94 -15.53 -12.87
CA LYS A 20 -2.26 -14.63 -11.78
C LYS A 20 -3.50 -13.81 -12.12
N ILE A 21 -4.49 -13.86 -11.25
CA ILE A 21 -5.70 -13.04 -11.36
C ILE A 21 -5.66 -12.00 -10.23
N THR A 22 -5.75 -10.73 -10.60
CA THR A 22 -5.92 -9.62 -9.67
C THR A 22 -7.28 -9.01 -9.92
N VAL A 23 -8.09 -8.94 -8.87
CA VAL A 23 -9.45 -8.40 -8.94
C VAL A 23 -9.45 -6.96 -8.43
N ASN A 24 -10.31 -6.13 -9.02
CA ASN A 24 -10.48 -4.75 -8.56
C ASN A 24 -11.29 -4.74 -7.26
N ASP A 25 -10.65 -4.31 -6.17
CA ASP A 25 -11.27 -4.22 -4.84
C ASP A 25 -12.52 -3.33 -4.81
N ARG A 26 -12.64 -2.33 -5.70
CA ARG A 26 -13.84 -1.48 -5.79
C ARG A 26 -15.01 -2.15 -6.50
N ALA A 27 -14.76 -3.23 -7.23
CA ALA A 27 -15.77 -4.00 -7.95
C ALA A 27 -16.14 -5.30 -7.21
N ILE A 28 -15.25 -5.82 -6.35
CA ILE A 28 -15.41 -7.13 -5.70
C ILE A 28 -16.73 -7.27 -4.93
N ALA A 29 -17.24 -6.19 -4.33
CA ALA A 29 -18.51 -6.19 -3.60
C ALA A 29 -19.73 -6.56 -4.47
N ARG A 30 -19.61 -6.49 -5.80
CA ARG A 30 -20.66 -6.87 -6.76
C ARG A 30 -20.50 -8.30 -7.30
N HIS A 31 -19.44 -9.01 -6.91
CA HIS A 31 -19.08 -10.35 -7.41
C HIS A 31 -18.90 -11.30 -6.22
N SER A 32 -20.03 -11.80 -5.70
CA SER A 32 -20.06 -12.69 -4.53
C SER A 32 -19.35 -14.03 -4.76
N ASP A 33 -19.34 -14.49 -6.02
CA ASP A 33 -18.60 -15.65 -6.50
C ASP A 33 -17.08 -15.48 -6.33
N LEU A 34 -16.54 -14.30 -6.63
CA LEU A 34 -15.12 -14.00 -6.45
C LEU A 34 -14.75 -13.72 -4.99
N LEU A 35 -15.68 -13.16 -4.22
CA LEU A 35 -15.53 -12.98 -2.75
C LEU A 35 -15.28 -14.31 -2.03
N ALA A 36 -15.96 -15.39 -2.46
CA ALA A 36 -15.81 -16.72 -1.88
C ALA A 36 -14.41 -17.33 -2.13
N LEU A 37 -13.68 -16.85 -3.14
CA LEU A 37 -12.32 -17.27 -3.47
C LEU A 37 -11.24 -16.44 -2.75
N ARG A 38 -11.65 -15.41 -2.00
CA ARG A 38 -10.73 -14.60 -1.21
C ARG A 38 -10.19 -15.45 -0.06
N ALA A 39 -8.90 -15.80 -0.10
CA ALA A 39 -8.21 -16.32 1.07
C ALA A 39 -8.39 -15.34 2.23
N GLU A 40 -8.50 -15.85 3.47
CA GLU A 40 -8.69 -15.04 4.69
C GLU A 40 -7.91 -13.74 4.59
N ALA A 41 -8.64 -12.63 4.46
CA ALA A 41 -8.02 -11.33 4.37
C ALA A 41 -7.35 -11.06 5.71
N ASP A 42 -6.06 -10.72 5.69
CA ASP A 42 -5.43 -10.13 6.86
C ASP A 42 -6.34 -8.97 7.32
N PRO A 43 -6.90 -9.02 8.55
CA PRO A 43 -7.83 -8.00 9.05
C PRO A 43 -7.24 -6.58 8.94
N ALA A 44 -5.92 -6.46 8.90
CA ALA A 44 -5.21 -5.21 8.68
C ALA A 44 -5.42 -4.61 7.27
N ALA A 45 -5.72 -5.40 6.24
CA ALA A 45 -5.75 -4.96 4.84
C ALA A 45 -6.92 -4.02 4.47
N SER A 46 -7.97 -3.91 5.30
CA SER A 46 -9.05 -2.92 5.06
C SER A 46 -8.76 -1.54 5.64
N LEU A 47 -7.79 -1.46 6.55
CA LEU A 47 -7.29 -0.20 7.05
C LEU A 47 -6.28 0.31 6.02
N VAL A 48 -6.26 1.61 5.76
CA VAL A 48 -5.05 2.24 5.24
C VAL A 48 -4.02 2.05 6.36
N VAL A 49 -3.31 0.93 6.32
CA VAL A 49 -2.34 0.59 7.35
C VAL A 49 -1.28 1.67 7.28
N PRO A 50 -0.95 2.31 8.41
CA PRO A 50 0.13 3.27 8.43
C PRO A 50 1.38 2.62 7.89
N CYS A 51 1.88 3.17 6.79
CA CYS A 51 3.01 2.61 6.07
C CYS A 51 4.01 3.70 5.74
N TRP A 52 5.27 3.27 5.70
CA TRP A 52 6.36 4.08 5.22
C TRP A 52 6.44 3.94 3.70
N LEU A 53 6.32 5.05 2.98
CA LEU A 53 6.81 5.15 1.61
C LEU A 53 8.30 5.49 1.72
N ASP A 54 9.15 4.48 1.50
CA ASP A 54 10.58 4.69 1.42
C ASP A 54 10.92 5.47 0.14
N SER A 55 11.57 6.61 0.33
CA SER A 55 12.14 7.40 -0.75
C SER A 55 13.45 6.74 -1.18
N SER A 56 13.62 6.49 -2.48
CA SER A 56 14.91 6.03 -3.03
C SER A 56 16.00 7.11 -2.94
N ALA A 57 15.65 8.35 -2.57
CA ALA A 57 16.58 9.44 -2.35
C ALA A 57 17.24 9.31 -0.97
N ALA A 58 18.44 8.73 -0.95
CA ALA A 58 19.31 8.73 0.23
C ALA A 58 19.70 10.17 0.59
N GLY A 59 19.46 10.59 1.84
CA GLY A 59 20.01 11.84 2.41
C GLY A 59 19.04 12.99 2.67
N GLY A 60 17.72 12.78 2.56
CA GLY A 60 16.71 13.77 2.94
C GLY A 60 16.67 14.04 4.46
N GLY A 61 16.37 15.28 4.87
CA GLY A 61 16.18 15.67 6.28
C GLY A 61 14.71 15.93 6.68
N ILE A 62 13.77 15.76 5.73
CA ILE A 62 12.35 16.11 5.90
C ILE A 62 11.51 14.84 5.98
N GLY A 63 10.71 14.70 7.04
CA GLY A 63 9.67 13.66 7.15
C GLY A 63 8.30 14.21 6.73
N ILE A 64 7.54 13.42 5.98
CA ILE A 64 6.17 13.77 5.56
C ILE A 64 5.17 12.91 6.33
N ILE A 65 4.14 13.52 6.90
CA ILE A 65 2.97 12.83 7.46
C ILE A 65 1.76 13.22 6.61
N CYS A 66 1.06 12.24 6.02
CA CYS A 66 -0.02 12.48 5.06
C CYS A 66 -1.17 11.50 5.25
N ASN A 67 -2.39 11.91 4.90
CA ASN A 67 -3.59 11.07 4.97
C ASN A 67 -3.83 10.23 3.70
N SER A 68 -3.01 10.39 2.65
CA SER A 68 -3.12 9.61 1.42
C SER A 68 -1.78 9.50 0.70
N GLY A 69 -1.59 8.41 -0.04
CA GLY A 69 -0.39 8.19 -0.86
C GLY A 69 -0.22 9.23 -1.96
N ALA A 70 -1.31 9.66 -2.60
CA ALA A 70 -1.24 10.66 -3.67
C ALA A 70 -0.75 12.03 -3.15
N LEU A 71 -1.23 12.46 -1.97
CA LEU A 71 -0.76 13.69 -1.35
C LEU A 71 0.71 13.59 -0.92
N ALA A 72 1.11 12.43 -0.38
CA ALA A 72 2.49 12.18 0.01
C ALA A 72 3.44 12.25 -1.20
N LEU A 73 3.07 11.62 -2.32
CA LEU A 73 3.85 11.65 -3.56
C LEU A 73 3.93 13.07 -4.13
N ALA A 74 2.80 13.79 -4.24
CA ALA A 74 2.80 15.16 -4.75
C ALA A 74 3.65 16.11 -3.89
N THR A 75 3.61 15.93 -2.56
CA THR A 75 4.45 16.71 -1.65
C THR A 75 5.92 16.32 -1.78
N GLY A 76 6.21 15.02 -1.93
CA GLY A 76 7.55 14.51 -2.18
C GLY A 76 8.16 15.05 -3.48
N ASP A 77 7.37 15.12 -4.55
CA ASP A 77 7.79 15.71 -5.84
C ASP A 77 8.10 17.20 -5.70
N ALA A 78 7.27 17.95 -4.98
CA ALA A 78 7.50 19.37 -4.72
C ALA A 78 8.80 19.61 -3.93
N LEU A 79 9.07 18.78 -2.92
CA LEU A 79 10.30 18.81 -2.14
C LEU A 79 11.53 18.42 -2.97
N ALA A 80 11.41 17.40 -3.83
CA ALA A 80 12.47 17.01 -4.74
C ALA A 80 12.82 18.12 -5.74
N GLN A 81 11.82 18.83 -6.27
CA GLN A 81 12.03 20.02 -7.12
C GLN A 81 12.77 21.15 -6.40
N ALA A 82 12.55 21.29 -5.08
CA ALA A 82 13.28 22.22 -4.22
C ALA A 82 14.66 21.71 -3.78
N GLN A 83 15.14 20.58 -4.32
CA GLN A 83 16.39 19.92 -3.93
C GLN A 83 16.45 19.48 -2.45
N GLN A 84 15.30 19.24 -1.83
CA GLN A 84 15.19 18.79 -0.45
C GLN A 84 14.34 17.51 -0.36
N PRO A 85 14.76 16.39 -0.98
CA PRO A 85 13.94 15.19 -1.04
C PRO A 85 13.54 14.69 0.36
N PRO A 86 12.32 14.15 0.53
CA PRO A 86 11.90 13.62 1.81
C PRO A 86 12.73 12.39 2.19
N MET A 87 13.04 12.25 3.47
CA MET A 87 13.65 11.05 4.05
C MET A 87 12.67 9.89 4.00
N ALA A 88 11.41 10.17 4.34
CA ALA A 88 10.37 9.17 4.47
C ALA A 88 8.99 9.83 4.45
N CYS A 89 8.00 9.10 3.93
CA CYS A 89 6.60 9.49 4.01
C CYS A 89 5.84 8.49 4.87
N TYR A 90 5.14 8.98 5.88
CA TYR A 90 4.27 8.20 6.76
C TYR A 90 2.81 8.48 6.41
N LEU A 91 2.09 7.43 6.03
CA LEU A 91 0.64 7.53 5.79
C LEU A 91 -0.12 7.33 7.10
N VAL A 92 -0.93 8.29 7.48
CA VAL A 92 -1.89 8.17 8.58
C VAL A 92 -3.07 7.36 8.08
N GLY A 93 -3.43 6.31 8.81
CA GLY A 93 -4.61 5.54 8.47
C GLY A 93 -5.89 6.34 8.68
N ILE A 94 -6.92 6.04 7.90
CA ILE A 94 -8.28 6.53 8.13
C ILE A 94 -9.10 5.41 8.78
N SER A 95 -10.18 5.76 9.48
CA SER A 95 -11.07 4.72 10.00
C SER A 95 -11.66 3.90 8.84
N PRO A 96 -12.04 2.62 9.06
CA PRO A 96 -12.71 1.79 8.04
C PRO A 96 -13.97 2.43 7.47
N GLN A 97 -14.62 3.34 8.22
CA GLN A 97 -15.82 4.07 7.76
C GLN A 97 -15.51 5.43 7.11
N GLY A 98 -14.23 5.75 6.86
CA GLY A 98 -13.82 7.05 6.35
C GLY A 98 -14.02 8.19 7.35
N GLN A 99 -14.19 7.87 8.64
CA GLN A 99 -14.29 8.87 9.70
C GLN A 99 -12.89 9.37 10.09
N ARG A 100 -12.86 10.62 10.53
CA ARG A 100 -11.69 11.23 11.16
C ARG A 100 -11.33 10.38 12.39
N LEU A 101 -10.06 10.02 12.51
CA LEU A 101 -9.56 9.38 13.72
C LEU A 101 -9.70 10.34 14.91
N GLU A 102 -10.16 9.81 16.04
CA GLU A 102 -10.07 10.52 17.31
C GLU A 102 -8.60 10.73 17.68
N ALA A 103 -8.33 11.77 18.47
CA ALA A 103 -6.96 12.12 18.84
C ALA A 103 -6.22 10.95 19.52
N SER A 104 -6.91 10.18 20.36
CA SER A 104 -6.35 8.99 21.02
C SER A 104 -5.98 7.87 20.04
N GLN A 105 -6.80 7.67 19.00
CA GLN A 105 -6.55 6.65 17.97
C GLN A 105 -5.37 7.04 17.09
N LEU A 106 -5.27 8.32 16.74
CA LEU A 106 -4.13 8.86 16.01
C LEU A 106 -2.83 8.72 16.82
N LEU A 107 -2.85 9.09 18.10
CA LEU A 107 -1.70 8.96 19.00
C LEU A 107 -1.25 7.50 19.13
N ALA A 108 -2.17 6.58 19.39
CA ALA A 108 -1.86 5.15 19.45
C ALA A 108 -1.25 4.63 18.14
N GLN A 109 -1.73 5.12 17.00
CA GLN A 109 -1.21 4.75 15.69
C GLN A 109 0.22 5.27 15.46
N LEU A 110 0.47 6.53 15.80
CA LEU A 110 1.80 7.15 15.72
C LEU A 110 2.78 6.46 16.67
N ASP A 111 2.34 6.16 17.89
CA ASP A 111 3.17 5.51 18.91
C ASP A 111 3.60 4.11 18.48
N ALA A 112 2.69 3.36 17.86
CA ALA A 112 2.95 2.00 17.39
C ALA A 112 3.92 1.92 16.20
N THR A 113 4.11 3.01 15.44
CA THR A 113 4.75 2.93 14.11
C THR A 113 5.94 3.87 13.94
N LEU A 114 5.89 5.09 14.48
CA LEU A 114 6.99 6.05 14.38
C LEU A 114 8.14 5.67 15.31
N TYR A 115 7.86 5.21 16.53
CA TYR A 115 8.91 4.85 17.50
C TYR A 115 9.52 3.47 17.27
N GLN A 116 8.90 2.62 16.44
CA GLN A 116 9.47 1.31 16.09
C GLN A 116 10.54 1.41 14.99
N ARG A 117 10.61 2.53 14.25
CA ARG A 117 11.72 2.79 13.33
C ARG A 117 12.91 3.29 14.15
N SER A 118 13.67 2.34 14.73
CA SER A 118 14.94 2.64 15.39
C SER A 118 15.81 3.50 14.46
N PRO A 119 16.38 4.62 14.92
CA PRO A 119 17.18 5.49 14.07
C PRO A 119 18.48 4.77 13.76
N LEU A 120 18.54 4.13 12.60
CA LEU A 120 19.72 3.51 11.99
C LEU A 120 20.32 2.36 12.82
N GLY A 121 20.62 1.26 12.13
CA GLY A 121 21.57 0.29 12.63
C GLY A 121 22.88 1.00 12.98
N SER A 122 23.52 0.49 14.03
CA SER A 122 24.92 0.81 14.36
C SER A 122 25.86 0.38 13.24
#